data_AF-A0A7G6SCH3-F1
#
_entry.id   AF-A0A7G6SCH3-F1
#
_cell.length_a   1.000
_cell.length_b   1.000
_cell.length_c   1.000
_cell.angle_alpha   90.00
_cell.angle_beta   90.00
_cell.angle_gamma   90.00
#
_symmetry.space_group_name_H-M   'P 1'
#
loop_
_entity.id
_entity.type
_entity.pdbx_description
1 polymer ?
#
loop_
_entity_poly.entity_id
_entity_poly.type
_entity_poly.pdbx_seq_one_letter_code
_entity_poly.pdbx_strand_id
1 'polypeptide(L)'
;MTTVAQVRRAVQPLIQRNQDLESIGRFIFIKPVEHIWRGVYLESSRDPNEFVPHTAVGLLIPARSTVDLGTGQQLFKSVYGPIDFGKPQWDVSRPETVTRMLEMIEDEALPQLRPIQTFSDYMAFVYRSYSWVDGPRRIPFNKILVYAAEGELDSCLREIEENEDSFAYISKIAPEFRQFLIKRDYIELARILHEWEAQSVKVFKLEKIWKPAPFPFE
;
A
#
# COMPACT_ATOMS: atom_id res chain seq x y z
N MET A 1 12.11 -18.33 8.57
CA MET A 1 11.56 -16.99 8.30
C MET A 1 12.31 -15.95 9.11
N THR A 2 12.63 -14.80 8.50
CA THR A 2 13.19 -13.63 9.20
C THR A 2 12.19 -13.00 10.17
N THR A 3 12.67 -12.39 11.24
CA THR A 3 11.86 -11.78 12.32
C THR A 3 11.69 -10.26 12.16
N VAL A 4 10.69 -9.69 12.83
CA VAL A 4 10.50 -8.23 12.91
C VAL A 4 11.70 -7.54 13.57
N ALA A 5 12.35 -8.18 14.55
CA ALA A 5 13.55 -7.64 15.17
C ALA A 5 14.73 -7.55 14.19
N GLN A 6 14.89 -8.55 13.30
CA GLN A 6 15.88 -8.51 12.23
C GLN A 6 15.57 -7.39 11.22
N VAL A 7 14.30 -7.24 10.81
CA VAL A 7 13.88 -6.11 9.95
C VAL A 7 14.25 -4.78 10.60
N ARG A 8 13.80 -4.55 11.84
CA ARG A 8 14.04 -3.28 12.55
C ARG A 8 15.51 -2.94 12.65
N ARG A 9 16.37 -3.93 12.92
CA ARG A 9 17.83 -3.76 12.97
C ARG A 9 18.40 -3.43 11.59
N ALA A 10 18.02 -4.18 10.58
CA ALA A 10 18.54 -4.01 9.22
C ALA A 10 18.21 -2.63 8.64
N VAL A 11 17.00 -2.12 8.87
CA VAL A 11 16.55 -0.85 8.28
C VAL A 11 16.97 0.40 9.05
N GLN A 12 17.54 0.26 10.26
CA GLN A 12 17.95 1.43 11.07
C GLN A 12 18.78 2.46 10.29
N PRO A 13 19.82 2.08 9.53
CA PRO A 13 20.62 3.06 8.80
C PRO A 13 19.80 3.86 7.78
N LEU A 14 18.83 3.22 7.11
CA LEU A 14 17.96 3.88 6.14
C LEU A 14 17.03 4.90 6.83
N ILE A 15 16.41 4.51 7.95
CA ILE A 15 15.53 5.41 8.74
C ILE A 15 16.32 6.60 9.29
N GLN A 16 17.56 6.40 9.75
CA GLN A 16 18.40 7.48 10.27
C GLN A 16 18.77 8.52 9.19
N ARG A 17 18.91 8.08 7.93
CA ARG A 17 19.20 8.98 6.80
C ARG A 17 17.96 9.69 6.26
N ASN A 18 16.77 9.10 6.44
CA ASN A 18 15.52 9.58 5.85
C ASN A 18 14.48 9.85 6.94
N GLN A 19 14.34 11.13 7.34
CA GLN A 19 13.45 11.54 8.43
C GLN A 19 11.95 11.31 8.14
N ASP A 20 11.61 11.24 6.85
CA ASP A 20 10.26 10.94 6.38
C ASP A 20 9.88 9.46 6.50
N LEU A 21 10.79 8.58 6.94
CA LEU A 21 10.49 7.17 7.08
C LEU A 21 10.13 6.76 8.52
N GLU A 22 9.31 5.73 8.64
CA GLU A 22 9.00 5.05 9.90
C GLU A 22 8.95 3.53 9.68
N SER A 23 9.59 2.76 10.57
CA SER A 23 9.52 1.30 10.52
C SER A 23 8.44 0.77 11.47
N ILE A 24 7.41 0.14 10.91
CA ILE A 24 6.30 -0.44 11.65
C ILE A 24 6.14 -1.90 11.23
N GLY A 25 6.48 -2.81 12.14
CA GLY A 25 6.48 -4.24 11.84
C GLY A 25 7.49 -4.57 10.74
N ARG A 26 6.98 -5.01 9.59
CA ARG A 26 7.80 -5.35 8.40
C ARG A 26 7.73 -4.28 7.29
N PHE A 27 6.98 -3.21 7.53
CA PHE A 27 6.89 -2.09 6.62
C PHE A 27 7.87 -0.98 7.00
N ILE A 28 8.32 -0.29 5.97
CA ILE A 28 9.00 1.00 6.03
C ILE A 28 8.05 1.98 5.35
N PHE A 29 7.29 2.74 6.13
CA PHE A 29 6.30 3.69 5.62
C PHE A 29 6.94 5.06 5.36
N ILE A 30 6.43 5.76 4.35
CA ILE A 30 6.72 7.17 4.09
C ILE A 30 5.64 8.01 4.77
N LYS A 31 6.07 9.00 5.56
CA LYS A 31 5.23 9.94 6.32
C LYS A 31 5.01 11.25 5.53
N PRO A 32 3.90 11.97 5.80
CA PRO A 32 2.74 11.52 6.55
C PRO A 32 1.91 10.52 5.73
N VAL A 33 1.16 9.67 6.43
CA VAL A 33 0.12 8.84 5.82
C VAL A 33 -1.20 9.60 5.94
N GLU A 34 -1.84 9.90 4.82
CA GLU A 34 -3.19 10.45 4.76
C GLU A 34 -4.09 9.34 4.19
N HIS A 35 -4.83 9.55 3.10
CA HIS A 35 -5.67 8.51 2.48
C HIS A 35 -4.89 7.34 1.86
N ILE A 36 -3.65 7.62 1.46
CA ILE A 36 -2.76 6.69 0.75
C ILE A 36 -1.53 6.43 1.62
N TRP A 37 -1.27 5.15 1.88
CA TRP A 37 -0.01 4.71 2.46
C TRP A 37 0.93 4.23 1.35
N ARG A 38 2.23 4.49 1.54
CA ARG A 38 3.28 4.13 0.59
C ARG A 38 4.56 3.77 1.34
N GLY A 39 5.32 2.84 0.79
CA GLY A 39 6.51 2.36 1.45
C GLY A 39 7.10 1.10 0.84
N VAL A 40 7.96 0.46 1.63
CA VAL A 40 8.59 -0.81 1.29
C VAL A 40 8.21 -1.86 2.32
N TYR A 41 7.74 -3.02 1.86
CA TYR A 41 7.50 -4.19 2.70
C TYR A 41 8.67 -5.16 2.58
N LEU A 42 9.23 -5.59 3.70
CA LEU A 42 10.25 -6.65 3.72
C LEU A 42 9.57 -7.98 4.03
N GLU A 43 9.13 -8.71 3.02
CA GLU A 43 8.51 -10.03 3.20
C GLU A 43 9.53 -11.06 3.75
N SER A 44 9.03 -12.02 4.51
CA SER A 44 9.82 -13.17 4.97
C SER A 44 9.73 -14.30 3.95
N SER A 45 10.86 -14.90 3.61
CA SER A 45 10.87 -16.12 2.80
C SER A 45 10.94 -17.38 3.68
N ARG A 46 10.80 -18.55 3.04
CA ARG A 46 11.04 -19.86 3.69
C ARG A 46 12.49 -19.97 4.18
N ASP A 47 13.42 -19.28 3.51
CA ASP A 47 14.79 -19.13 3.98
C ASP A 47 14.82 -18.16 5.18
N PRO A 48 15.30 -18.59 6.35
CA PRO A 48 15.38 -17.73 7.54
C PRO A 48 16.36 -16.56 7.40
N ASN A 49 17.21 -16.56 6.37
CA ASN A 49 18.21 -15.54 6.12
C ASN A 49 17.84 -14.63 4.95
N GLU A 50 16.64 -14.71 4.38
CA GLU A 50 16.28 -13.90 3.22
C GLU A 50 15.23 -12.83 3.55
N PHE A 51 15.50 -11.62 3.10
CA PHE A 51 14.45 -10.62 2.89
C PHE A 51 13.97 -10.66 1.44
N VAL A 52 12.66 -10.43 1.28
CA VAL A 52 12.04 -10.25 -0.03
C VAL A 52 11.42 -8.86 -0.03
N PRO A 53 12.16 -7.81 -0.44
CA PRO A 53 11.67 -6.44 -0.44
C PRO A 53 10.68 -6.20 -1.59
N HIS A 54 9.58 -5.52 -1.30
CA HIS A 54 8.58 -5.07 -2.26
C HIS A 54 8.32 -3.58 -2.09
N THR A 55 8.21 -2.83 -3.19
CA THR A 55 7.46 -1.58 -3.13
C THR A 55 6.01 -1.87 -2.83
N ALA A 56 5.35 -0.97 -2.11
CA ALA A 56 3.98 -1.17 -1.67
C ALA A 56 3.26 0.18 -1.56
N VAL A 57 2.09 0.26 -2.19
CA VAL A 57 1.20 1.42 -2.17
C VAL A 57 -0.23 0.93 -2.03
N GLY A 58 -1.00 1.53 -1.13
CA GLY A 58 -2.40 1.18 -0.95
C GLY A 58 -3.24 2.32 -0.39
N LEU A 59 -4.55 2.14 -0.49
CA LEU A 59 -5.54 3.00 0.13
C LEU A 59 -5.78 2.53 1.58
N LEU A 60 -6.09 3.48 2.47
CA LEU A 60 -6.65 3.17 3.79
C LEU A 60 -8.13 2.77 3.73
N ILE A 61 -8.78 2.98 2.59
CA ILE A 61 -10.13 2.55 2.29
C ILE A 61 -10.16 1.34 1.35
N PRO A 62 -11.14 0.43 1.48
CA PRO A 62 -12.11 0.37 2.57
C PRO A 62 -11.48 -0.21 3.84
N ALA A 63 -12.28 -0.32 4.91
CA ALA A 63 -11.88 -0.96 6.16
C ALA A 63 -11.22 -2.31 5.93
N ARG A 64 -10.06 -2.52 6.54
CA ARG A 64 -9.35 -3.81 6.52
C ARG A 64 -9.49 -4.54 7.85
N SER A 65 -9.50 -5.87 7.82
CA SER A 65 -9.41 -6.74 8.99
C SER A 65 -8.01 -7.34 9.18
N THR A 66 -7.18 -7.28 8.14
CA THR A 66 -5.80 -7.75 8.12
C THR A 66 -4.92 -6.77 7.36
N VAL A 67 -3.62 -6.81 7.63
CA VAL A 67 -2.63 -6.07 6.84
C VAL A 67 -2.56 -6.68 5.43
N ASP A 68 -2.66 -5.83 4.42
CA ASP A 68 -2.49 -6.17 3.01
C ASP A 68 -1.20 -5.51 2.47
N LEU A 69 -0.60 -6.12 1.45
CA LEU A 69 0.62 -5.63 0.81
C LEU A 69 0.38 -4.50 -0.17
N GLY A 70 -0.88 -4.20 -0.50
CA GLY A 70 -1.19 -3.21 -1.51
C GLY A 70 -0.60 -3.59 -2.86
N THR A 71 -0.38 -2.59 -3.72
CA THR A 71 0.16 -2.75 -5.07
C THR A 71 1.64 -2.38 -5.08
N GLY A 72 2.44 -3.16 -5.80
CA GLY A 72 3.84 -2.82 -6.04
C GLY A 72 4.62 -4.01 -6.59
N GLN A 73 5.95 -3.91 -6.55
CA GLN A 73 6.84 -4.84 -7.24
C GLN A 73 7.94 -5.32 -6.31
N GLN A 74 8.32 -6.58 -6.48
CA GLN A 74 9.47 -7.14 -5.80
C GLN A 74 10.75 -6.50 -6.32
N LEU A 75 11.64 -6.11 -5.41
CA LEU A 75 12.96 -5.58 -5.74
C LEU A 75 13.95 -6.76 -5.77
N PHE A 76 14.41 -7.13 -6.95
CA PHE A 76 15.33 -8.25 -7.14
C PHE A 76 16.78 -7.79 -7.19
N LYS A 77 17.68 -8.53 -6.51
CA LYS A 77 19.13 -8.31 -6.62
C LYS A 77 19.62 -8.53 -8.05
N SER A 78 19.05 -9.49 -8.77
CA SER A 78 19.42 -9.88 -10.14
C SER A 78 19.28 -8.77 -11.18
N VAL A 79 18.41 -7.79 -10.95
CA VAL A 79 18.26 -6.65 -11.86
C VAL A 79 19.50 -5.75 -11.80
N TYR A 80 20.30 -5.82 -10.72
CA TYR A 80 21.35 -4.86 -10.41
C TYR A 80 22.69 -5.49 -9.99
N GLY A 81 22.84 -6.81 -10.18
CA GLY A 81 24.05 -7.58 -9.84
C GLY A 81 23.98 -9.04 -10.28
N PRO A 82 25.11 -9.79 -10.18
CA PRO A 82 25.16 -11.17 -10.63
C PRO A 82 24.19 -12.07 -9.84
N ILE A 83 23.55 -12.99 -10.56
CA ILE A 83 22.60 -13.96 -10.00
C ILE A 83 23.40 -15.13 -9.38
N ASP A 84 23.33 -15.26 -8.06
CA ASP A 84 23.75 -16.48 -7.38
C ASP A 84 22.57 -17.46 -7.34
N PHE A 85 22.48 -18.35 -8.34
CA PHE A 85 21.45 -19.38 -8.36
C PHE A 85 21.51 -20.25 -7.11
N GLY A 86 20.35 -20.45 -6.46
CA GLY A 86 20.22 -21.27 -5.25
C GLY A 86 20.66 -20.60 -3.94
N LYS A 87 21.01 -19.31 -3.96
CA LYS A 87 21.29 -18.52 -2.74
C LYS A 87 20.21 -17.45 -2.50
N PRO A 88 20.02 -17.03 -1.24
CA PRO A 88 19.17 -15.88 -0.91
C PRO A 88 19.56 -14.67 -1.75
N GLN A 89 18.58 -14.02 -2.37
CA GLN A 89 18.85 -12.80 -3.15
C GLN A 89 19.28 -11.68 -2.20
N TRP A 90 18.58 -11.52 -1.09
CA TRP A 90 18.93 -10.56 -0.04
C TRP A 90 19.24 -11.27 1.27
N ASP A 91 20.44 -11.86 1.34
CA ASP A 91 20.95 -12.54 2.53
C ASP A 91 21.21 -11.56 3.69
N VAL A 92 20.42 -11.68 4.76
CA VAL A 92 20.48 -10.82 5.95
C VAL A 92 21.64 -11.14 6.87
N SER A 93 22.27 -12.31 6.71
CA SER A 93 23.49 -12.67 7.43
C SER A 93 24.73 -11.96 6.88
N ARG A 94 24.60 -11.34 5.69
CA ARG A 94 25.65 -10.67 4.94
C ARG A 94 25.47 -9.14 4.93
N PRO A 95 26.23 -8.39 5.74
CA PRO A 95 26.08 -6.94 5.85
C PRO A 95 26.16 -6.17 4.53
N GLU A 96 26.98 -6.63 3.59
CA GLU A 96 27.14 -6.05 2.26
C GLU A 96 25.86 -6.18 1.42
N THR A 97 25.14 -7.30 1.58
CA THR A 97 23.89 -7.55 0.84
C THR A 97 22.77 -6.70 1.42
N VAL A 98 22.70 -6.58 2.75
CA VAL A 98 21.76 -5.65 3.41
C VAL A 98 22.04 -4.20 3.00
N THR A 99 23.30 -3.78 3.01
CA THR A 99 23.68 -2.41 2.61
C THR A 99 23.22 -2.11 1.19
N ARG A 100 23.48 -3.02 0.25
CA ARG A 100 23.04 -2.86 -1.14
C ARG A 100 21.52 -2.83 -1.29
N MET A 101 20.79 -3.62 -0.51
CA MET A 101 19.33 -3.58 -0.48
C MET A 101 18.82 -2.21 -0.02
N LEU A 102 19.44 -1.63 1.01
CA LEU A 102 19.04 -0.31 1.53
C LEU A 102 19.35 0.81 0.53
N GLU A 103 20.51 0.76 -0.14
CA GLU A 103 20.85 1.69 -1.23
C GLU A 103 19.81 1.63 -2.34
N MET A 104 19.44 0.43 -2.79
CA MET A 104 18.40 0.25 -3.82
C MET A 104 17.03 0.79 -3.36
N ILE A 105 16.67 0.58 -2.09
CA ILE A 105 15.45 1.18 -1.55
C ILE A 105 15.55 2.71 -1.61
N GLU A 106 16.67 3.28 -1.16
CA GLU A 106 16.88 4.73 -1.04
C GLU A 106 16.96 5.44 -2.40
N ASP A 107 17.69 4.86 -3.34
CA ASP A 107 18.04 5.49 -4.62
C ASP A 107 17.00 5.21 -5.72
N GLU A 108 16.22 4.14 -5.60
CA GLU A 108 15.28 3.73 -6.67
C GLU A 108 13.83 3.61 -6.20
N ALA A 109 13.58 2.95 -5.07
CA ALA A 109 12.20 2.73 -4.61
C ALA A 109 11.59 4.01 -4.03
N LEU A 110 12.28 4.68 -3.11
CA LEU A 110 11.75 5.90 -2.46
C LEU A 110 11.45 7.03 -3.46
N PRO A 111 12.29 7.33 -4.47
CA PRO A 111 11.98 8.35 -5.47
C PRO A 111 10.72 8.07 -6.28
N GLN A 112 10.36 6.80 -6.49
CA GLN A 112 9.12 6.43 -7.19
C GLN A 112 7.88 6.50 -6.29
N LEU A 113 8.06 6.30 -4.97
CA LEU A 113 6.97 6.23 -4.01
C LEU A 113 6.60 7.59 -3.41
N ARG A 114 7.59 8.48 -3.20
CA ARG A 114 7.38 9.81 -2.60
C ARG A 114 6.42 10.72 -3.37
N PRO A 115 6.41 10.73 -4.72
CA PRO A 115 5.49 11.57 -5.49
C PRO A 115 4.02 11.17 -5.38
N ILE A 116 3.71 9.97 -4.86
CA ILE A 116 2.34 9.45 -4.81
C ILE A 116 1.60 10.11 -3.64
N GLN A 117 0.78 11.13 -3.93
CA GLN A 117 0.08 11.90 -2.90
C GLN A 117 -1.42 11.99 -3.13
N THR A 118 -1.87 11.90 -4.38
CA THR A 118 -3.27 12.00 -4.78
C THR A 118 -3.83 10.65 -5.21
N PHE A 119 -5.16 10.53 -5.25
CA PHE A 119 -5.80 9.34 -5.82
C PHE A 119 -5.45 9.13 -7.30
N SER A 120 -5.25 10.22 -8.05
CA SER A 120 -4.74 10.18 -9.42
C SER A 120 -3.34 9.55 -9.49
N ASP A 121 -2.41 9.96 -8.62
CA ASP A 121 -1.07 9.36 -8.56
C ASP A 121 -1.13 7.88 -8.19
N TYR A 122 -2.01 7.53 -7.24
CA TYR A 122 -2.25 6.15 -6.84
C TYR A 122 -2.74 5.31 -8.03
N MET A 123 -3.73 5.78 -8.77
CA MET A 123 -4.25 5.05 -9.94
C MET A 123 -3.19 4.92 -11.03
N ALA A 124 -2.43 5.98 -11.32
CA ALA A 124 -1.31 5.93 -12.26
C ALA A 124 -0.27 4.88 -11.84
N PHE A 125 0.05 4.79 -10.55
CA PHE A 125 0.92 3.77 -10.01
C PHE A 125 0.34 2.36 -10.15
N VAL A 126 -0.95 2.17 -9.84
CA VAL A 126 -1.65 0.89 -9.96
C VAL A 126 -1.65 0.40 -11.40
N TYR A 127 -1.97 1.26 -12.36
CA TYR A 127 -1.95 0.90 -13.79
C TYR A 127 -0.56 0.51 -14.28
N ARG A 128 0.48 1.25 -13.89
CA ARG A 128 1.86 0.92 -14.25
C ARG A 128 2.34 -0.38 -13.63
N SER A 129 1.91 -0.63 -12.39
CA SER A 129 2.34 -1.80 -11.62
C SER A 129 1.47 -3.04 -11.89
N TYR A 130 0.42 -2.90 -12.70
CA TYR A 130 -0.49 -3.98 -13.02
C TYR A 130 0.24 -5.13 -13.72
N SER A 131 0.26 -6.27 -13.06
CA SER A 131 0.76 -7.53 -13.61
C SER A 131 -0.41 -8.42 -14.03
N TRP A 132 -0.17 -9.38 -14.93
CA TRP A 132 -1.19 -10.39 -15.27
C TRP A 132 -1.61 -11.27 -14.07
N VAL A 133 -0.87 -11.20 -12.95
CA VAL A 133 -1.18 -11.90 -11.70
C VAL A 133 -2.20 -11.12 -10.86
N ASP A 134 -2.29 -9.81 -11.07
CA ASP A 134 -3.29 -8.95 -10.46
C ASP A 134 -4.64 -9.23 -11.14
N GLY A 135 -5.39 -10.19 -10.60
CA GLY A 135 -6.62 -10.68 -11.21
C GLY A 135 -7.59 -9.56 -11.63
N PRO A 136 -8.54 -9.87 -12.55
CA PRO A 136 -9.30 -8.87 -13.31
C PRO A 136 -10.14 -7.90 -12.47
N ARG A 137 -10.38 -8.22 -11.19
CA ARG A 137 -11.17 -7.41 -10.24
C ARG A 137 -10.38 -6.30 -9.55
N ARG A 138 -9.03 -6.34 -9.57
CA ARG A 138 -8.21 -5.40 -8.78
C ARG A 138 -8.36 -3.96 -9.25
N ILE A 139 -8.27 -3.72 -10.56
CA ILE A 139 -8.41 -2.37 -11.13
C ILE A 139 -9.83 -1.81 -10.89
N PRO A 140 -10.92 -2.53 -11.24
CA PRO A 140 -12.27 -2.03 -10.98
C PRO A 140 -12.53 -1.74 -9.49
N PHE A 141 -12.08 -2.61 -8.60
CA PHE A 141 -12.20 -2.40 -7.16
C PHE A 141 -11.54 -1.09 -6.70
N ASN A 142 -10.32 -0.82 -7.16
CA ASN A 142 -9.63 0.43 -6.84
C ASN A 142 -10.33 1.65 -7.44
N LYS A 143 -10.84 1.54 -8.68
CA LYS A 143 -11.60 2.63 -9.32
C LYS A 143 -12.85 3.01 -8.54
N ILE A 144 -13.63 2.03 -8.08
CA ILE A 144 -14.83 2.28 -7.27
C ILE A 144 -14.48 3.11 -6.02
N LEU A 145 -13.43 2.73 -5.30
CA LEU A 145 -12.98 3.43 -4.10
C LEU A 145 -12.48 4.84 -4.39
N VAL A 146 -11.68 5.00 -5.45
CA VAL A 146 -11.15 6.29 -5.86
C VAL A 146 -12.27 7.23 -6.32
N TYR A 147 -13.20 6.77 -7.15
CA TYR A 147 -14.33 7.59 -7.56
C TYR A 147 -15.23 7.98 -6.39
N ALA A 148 -15.45 7.08 -5.44
CA ALA A 148 -16.19 7.43 -4.23
C ALA A 148 -15.44 8.49 -3.40
N ALA A 149 -14.13 8.34 -3.22
CA ALA A 149 -13.30 9.27 -2.46
C ALA A 149 -13.14 10.64 -3.14
N GLU A 150 -13.10 10.69 -4.47
CA GLU A 150 -13.05 11.95 -5.23
C GLU A 150 -14.43 12.63 -5.37
N GLY A 151 -15.52 11.93 -5.02
CA GLY A 151 -16.88 12.45 -5.15
C GLY A 151 -17.47 12.31 -6.56
N GLU A 152 -16.81 11.55 -7.43
CA GLU A 152 -17.21 11.21 -8.80
C GLU A 152 -18.30 10.13 -8.80
N LEU A 153 -19.43 10.40 -8.15
CA LEU A 153 -20.45 9.39 -7.80
C LEU A 153 -21.07 8.71 -9.04
N ASP A 154 -21.24 9.43 -10.14
CA ASP A 154 -21.78 8.87 -11.39
C ASP A 154 -20.80 7.87 -12.04
N SER A 155 -19.50 8.18 -12.00
CA SER A 155 -18.44 7.26 -12.43
C SER A 155 -18.33 6.05 -11.49
N CYS A 156 -18.48 6.28 -10.19
CA CYS A 156 -18.51 5.22 -9.18
C CYS A 156 -19.65 4.23 -9.42
N LEU A 157 -20.87 4.72 -9.60
CA LEU A 157 -22.05 3.89 -9.86
C LEU A 157 -21.92 3.11 -11.17
N ARG A 158 -21.42 3.73 -12.23
CA ARG A 158 -21.16 3.02 -13.50
C ARG A 158 -20.15 1.90 -13.33
N GLU A 159 -19.05 2.16 -12.62
CA GLU A 159 -18.02 1.15 -12.39
C GLU A 159 -18.57 -0.04 -11.59
N ILE A 160 -19.45 0.22 -10.60
CA ILE A 160 -20.16 -0.81 -9.85
C ILE A 160 -21.05 -1.63 -10.78
N GLU A 161 -21.86 -0.99 -11.63
CA GLU A 161 -22.76 -1.67 -12.56
C GLU A 161 -22.01 -2.58 -13.55
N GLU A 162 -20.87 -2.11 -14.06
CA GLU A 162 -20.04 -2.89 -14.99
C GLU A 162 -19.24 -4.00 -14.29
N ASN A 163 -18.99 -3.88 -12.98
CA ASN A 163 -18.10 -4.75 -12.22
C ASN A 163 -18.68 -5.15 -10.84
N GLU A 164 -19.95 -5.58 -10.81
CA GLU A 164 -20.69 -5.87 -9.57
C GLU A 164 -19.93 -6.84 -8.63
N ASP A 165 -19.22 -7.83 -9.20
CA ASP A 165 -18.38 -8.77 -8.44
C ASP A 165 -17.23 -8.09 -7.67
N SER A 166 -16.71 -6.98 -8.20
CA SER A 166 -15.68 -6.19 -7.51
C SER A 166 -16.27 -5.40 -6.35
N PHE A 167 -17.56 -5.03 -6.42
CA PHE A 167 -18.27 -4.33 -5.35
C PHE A 167 -18.72 -5.24 -4.21
N ALA A 168 -18.77 -6.57 -4.41
CA ALA A 168 -19.26 -7.54 -3.44
C ALA A 168 -18.63 -7.42 -2.04
N TYR A 169 -17.34 -7.09 -1.95
CA TYR A 169 -16.68 -6.88 -0.67
C TYR A 169 -17.21 -5.63 0.05
N ILE A 170 -17.37 -4.52 -0.67
CA ILE A 170 -17.89 -3.26 -0.11
C ILE A 170 -19.34 -3.47 0.36
N SER A 171 -20.18 -4.11 -0.45
CA SER A 171 -21.56 -4.48 -0.06
C SER A 171 -21.64 -5.30 1.22
N LYS A 172 -20.61 -6.11 1.51
CA LYS A 172 -20.57 -6.93 2.72
C LYS A 172 -20.23 -6.11 3.98
N ILE A 173 -19.34 -5.12 3.86
CA ILE A 173 -18.84 -4.35 5.01
C ILE A 173 -19.58 -3.03 5.23
N ALA A 174 -20.25 -2.50 4.20
CA ALA A 174 -21.14 -1.35 4.27
C ALA A 174 -22.31 -1.54 3.27
N PRO A 175 -23.33 -2.34 3.61
CA PRO A 175 -24.48 -2.62 2.74
C PRO A 175 -25.19 -1.36 2.23
N GLU A 176 -25.22 -0.31 3.03
CA GLU A 176 -25.84 0.99 2.74
C GLU A 176 -25.01 1.90 1.81
N PHE A 177 -23.73 1.58 1.56
CA PHE A 177 -22.82 2.43 0.80
C PHE A 177 -23.37 2.77 -0.59
N ARG A 178 -23.90 1.77 -1.32
CA ARG A 178 -24.50 1.98 -2.64
C ARG A 178 -25.73 2.91 -2.58
N GLN A 179 -26.53 2.80 -1.53
CA GLN A 179 -27.70 3.67 -1.36
C GLN A 179 -27.29 5.13 -1.17
N PHE A 180 -26.22 5.39 -0.41
CA PHE A 180 -25.70 6.75 -0.23
C PHE A 180 -25.07 7.31 -1.50
N LEU A 181 -24.40 6.48 -2.31
CA LEU A 181 -23.96 6.88 -3.66
C LEU A 181 -25.16 7.34 -4.53
N ILE A 182 -26.24 6.56 -4.57
CA ILE A 182 -27.45 6.88 -5.35
C ILE A 182 -28.12 8.17 -4.86
N LYS A 183 -28.21 8.33 -3.54
CA LYS A 183 -28.81 9.52 -2.91
C LYS A 183 -27.93 10.77 -2.98
N ARG A 184 -26.66 10.62 -3.40
CA ARG A 184 -25.63 11.67 -3.34
C ARG A 184 -25.47 12.23 -1.92
N ASP A 185 -25.52 11.33 -0.94
CA ASP A 185 -25.39 11.68 0.48
C ASP A 185 -23.92 11.78 0.86
N TYR A 186 -23.31 12.91 0.50
CA TYR A 186 -21.88 13.17 0.74
C TYR A 186 -21.51 13.11 2.23
N ILE A 187 -22.43 13.47 3.13
CA ILE A 187 -22.20 13.43 4.58
C ILE A 187 -22.02 11.99 5.05
N GLU A 188 -22.94 11.10 4.69
CA GLU A 188 -22.85 9.68 5.07
C GLU A 188 -21.70 8.96 4.36
N LEU A 189 -21.41 9.32 3.11
CA LEU A 189 -20.25 8.79 2.39
C LEU A 189 -18.94 9.17 3.08
N ALA A 190 -18.73 10.46 3.41
CA ALA A 190 -17.57 10.92 4.15
C ALA A 190 -17.43 10.18 5.48
N ARG A 191 -18.52 10.04 6.25
CA ARG A 191 -18.53 9.32 7.53
C ARG A 191 -18.03 7.87 7.36
N ILE A 192 -18.56 7.13 6.39
CA ILE A 192 -18.15 5.74 6.13
C ILE A 192 -16.67 5.67 5.74
N LEU A 193 -16.21 6.55 4.84
CA LEU A 193 -14.83 6.56 4.39
C LEU A 193 -13.85 6.86 5.55
N HIS A 194 -14.14 7.87 6.38
CA HIS A 194 -13.34 8.18 7.57
C HIS A 194 -13.32 7.04 8.59
N GLU A 195 -14.45 6.36 8.80
CA GLU A 195 -14.52 5.18 9.67
C GLU A 195 -13.64 4.04 9.15
N TRP A 196 -13.66 3.81 7.84
CA TRP A 196 -12.79 2.85 7.19
C TRP A 196 -11.31 3.18 7.34
N GLU A 197 -10.92 4.44 7.17
CA GLU A 197 -9.53 4.87 7.38
C GLU A 197 -9.10 4.64 8.83
N ALA A 198 -9.92 5.09 9.80
CA ALA A 198 -9.62 4.92 11.21
C ALA A 198 -9.47 3.44 11.61
N GLN A 199 -10.26 2.54 11.01
CA GLN A 199 -10.11 1.11 11.22
C GLN A 199 -8.79 0.58 10.62
N SER A 200 -8.50 0.92 9.36
CA SER A 200 -7.29 0.48 8.67
C SER A 200 -6.03 1.00 9.38
N VAL A 201 -6.04 2.24 9.86
CA VAL A 201 -4.96 2.84 10.66
C VAL A 201 -4.64 2.00 11.89
N LYS A 202 -5.67 1.53 12.62
CA LYS A 202 -5.49 0.65 13.79
C LYS A 202 -4.91 -0.71 13.40
N VAL A 203 -5.39 -1.29 12.31
CA VAL A 203 -4.92 -2.60 11.84
C VAL A 203 -3.45 -2.55 11.41
N PHE A 204 -3.06 -1.49 10.71
CA PHE A 204 -1.68 -1.27 10.25
C PHE A 204 -0.77 -0.63 11.31
N LYS A 205 -1.34 -0.21 12.45
CA LYS A 205 -0.65 0.48 13.55
C LYS A 205 -0.02 1.81 13.14
N LEU A 206 -0.73 2.58 12.32
CA LEU A 206 -0.26 3.83 11.71
C LEU A 206 -0.62 5.07 12.54
N GLU A 207 -1.20 4.94 13.72
CA GLU A 207 -1.78 6.05 14.50
C GLU A 207 -0.79 7.20 14.74
N LYS A 208 0.51 6.89 14.85
CA LYS A 208 1.58 7.88 15.08
C LYS A 208 1.99 8.67 13.84
N ILE A 209 1.72 8.12 12.65
CA ILE A 209 2.15 8.69 11.37
C ILE A 209 0.97 9.05 10.46
N TRP A 210 -0.24 8.67 10.87
CA TRP A 210 -1.48 9.03 10.20
C TRP A 210 -1.84 10.48 10.53
N LYS A 211 -2.12 11.23 9.48
CA LYS A 211 -2.63 12.59 9.54
C LYS A 211 -3.97 12.58 8.80
N PRO A 212 -5.10 12.57 9.54
CA PRO A 212 -6.42 12.65 8.92
C PRO A 212 -6.51 13.89 8.01
N ALA A 213 -7.11 13.71 6.85
CA ALA A 213 -7.36 14.76 5.87
C ALA A 213 -8.80 14.63 5.35
N PRO A 214 -9.47 15.73 4.96
CA PRO A 214 -10.76 15.64 4.30
C PRO A 214 -10.62 14.99 2.92
N PHE A 215 -11.62 14.22 2.53
CA PHE A 215 -11.76 13.74 1.15
C PHE A 215 -12.02 14.92 0.20
N PRO A 216 -11.61 14.84 -1.08
CA PRO A 216 -11.77 15.91 -2.05
C PRO A 216 -13.17 16.55 -2.19
N PHE A 217 -14.25 15.82 -1.86
CA PHE A 217 -15.62 16.32 -1.96
C PHE A 217 -16.17 16.95 -0.67
N GLU A 218 -15.42 16.91 0.44
CA GLU A 218 -15.78 17.54 1.73
C GLU A 218 -15.38 19.02 1.77
#